data_AF-A0A2N3DNY5-F1
#
_entry.id   AF-A0A2N3DNY5-F1
#
_cell.length_a   1.000
_cell.length_b   1.000
_cell.length_c   1.000
_cell.angle_alpha   90.00
_cell.angle_beta   90.00
_cell.angle_gamma   90.00
#
_symmetry.space_group_name_H-M   'P 1'
#
loop_
_entity.id
_entity.type
_entity.pdbx_description
1 polymer ?
#
loop_
_entity_poly.entity_id
_entity_poly.type
_entity_poly.pdbx_seq_one_letter_code
_entity_poly.pdbx_strand_id
1 'polypeptide(L)'
;MSIQLIDRIRAIVEDGAMSRSGLARAAGLHANSLRELDSPGWNPTADTLRKLENWLANDSDVSPMASPEEIIAEAPNGRMFILVDDEDRENEGDLIIPAQ
;
A
#
# COMPACT_ATOMS: atom_id res chain seq x y z
N MET A 1 -14.05 -13.49 -10.67
CA MET A 1 -13.39 -12.90 -9.50
C MET A 1 -12.07 -12.22 -9.90
N SER A 2 -11.14 -12.91 -10.56
CA SER A 2 -9.86 -12.32 -11.03
C SER A 2 -9.98 -11.20 -12.09
N ILE A 3 -10.97 -11.27 -12.99
CA ILE A 3 -11.18 -10.24 -14.03
C ILE A 3 -11.46 -8.86 -13.40
N GLN A 4 -12.33 -8.83 -12.38
CA GLN A 4 -12.68 -7.60 -11.65
C GLN A 4 -11.48 -7.00 -10.89
N LEU A 5 -10.57 -7.85 -10.39
CA LEU A 5 -9.34 -7.42 -9.73
C LEU A 5 -8.39 -6.71 -10.72
N ILE A 6 -8.13 -7.34 -11.87
CA ILE A 6 -7.21 -6.82 -12.88
C ILE A 6 -7.72 -5.50 -13.46
N ASP A 7 -9.01 -5.40 -13.76
CA ASP A 7 -9.61 -4.17 -14.29
C ASP A 7 -9.50 -3.00 -13.29
N ARG A 8 -9.63 -3.29 -11.99
CA ARG A 8 -9.48 -2.27 -10.93
C ARG A 8 -8.03 -1.81 -10.77
N ILE A 9 -7.06 -2.73 -10.85
CA ILE A 9 -5.63 -2.38 -10.85
C ILE A 9 -5.26 -1.56 -12.09
N ARG A 10 -5.82 -1.87 -13.26
CA ARG A 10 -5.63 -1.06 -14.48
C ARG A 10 -6.17 0.35 -14.31
N ALA A 11 -7.38 0.50 -13.79
CA ALA A 11 -7.98 1.82 -13.57
C ALA A 11 -7.11 2.72 -12.66
N ILE A 12 -6.53 2.18 -11.59
CA ILE A 12 -5.64 2.94 -10.68
C ILE A 12 -4.38 3.44 -11.40
N VAL A 13 -3.83 2.62 -12.30
CA VAL A 13 -2.66 2.99 -13.10
C VAL A 13 -3.02 3.99 -14.20
N GLU A 14 -4.17 3.83 -14.85
CA GLU A 14 -4.65 4.71 -15.93
C GLU A 14 -5.07 6.10 -15.42
N ASP A 15 -5.69 6.18 -14.25
CA ASP A 15 -6.07 7.45 -13.60
C ASP A 15 -4.85 8.25 -13.10
N GLY A 16 -3.65 7.64 -13.17
CA GLY A 16 -2.39 8.29 -12.80
C GLY A 16 -2.16 8.40 -11.30
N ALA A 17 -3.04 7.83 -10.47
CA ALA A 17 -2.90 7.79 -9.02
C ALA A 17 -1.58 7.09 -8.60
N MET A 18 -1.19 6.02 -9.32
CA MET A 18 0.09 5.35 -9.11
C MET A 18 0.72 4.85 -10.40
N SER A 19 2.05 4.90 -10.48
CA SER A 19 2.78 4.19 -11.54
C SER A 19 2.71 2.67 -11.37
N ARG A 20 2.81 1.90 -12.47
CA ARG A 20 2.87 0.43 -12.43
C ARG A 20 3.96 -0.09 -11.49
N SER A 21 5.13 0.56 -11.50
CA SER A 21 6.26 0.20 -10.65
C SER A 21 6.01 0.54 -9.18
N GLY A 22 5.34 1.67 -8.91
CA GLY A 22 4.95 2.08 -7.56
C GLY A 22 3.92 1.11 -6.96
N LEU A 23 2.86 0.79 -7.71
CA LEU A 23 1.83 -0.16 -7.29
C LEU A 23 2.43 -1.55 -7.03
N ALA A 24 3.32 -2.02 -7.91
CA ALA A 24 4.00 -3.30 -7.72
C ALA A 24 4.76 -3.34 -6.39
N ARG A 25 5.53 -2.29 -6.06
CA ARG A 25 6.25 -2.22 -4.78
C ARG A 25 5.31 -2.15 -3.59
N ALA A 26 4.27 -1.33 -3.66
CA ALA A 26 3.27 -1.19 -2.60
C ALA A 26 2.55 -2.52 -2.30
N ALA A 27 2.31 -3.34 -3.34
CA ALA A 27 1.75 -4.68 -3.19
C ALA A 27 2.78 -5.76 -2.77
N GLY A 28 4.04 -5.42 -2.52
CA GLY A 28 5.09 -6.39 -2.17
C GLY A 28 5.52 -7.27 -3.34
N LEU A 29 5.46 -6.74 -4.56
CA LEU A 29 5.91 -7.35 -5.81
C LEU A 29 7.20 -6.69 -6.31
N HIS A 30 7.88 -7.36 -7.24
CA HIS A 30 8.99 -6.77 -7.95
C HIS A 30 8.50 -5.65 -8.88
N ALA A 31 9.28 -4.57 -9.04
CA ALA A 31 8.86 -3.37 -9.80
C ALA A 31 8.47 -3.65 -11.27
N ASN A 32 8.97 -4.73 -11.87
CA ASN A 32 8.64 -5.15 -13.23
C ASN A 32 7.45 -6.11 -13.32
N SER A 33 6.86 -6.55 -12.21
CA SER A 33 5.79 -7.56 -12.19
C SER A 33 4.53 -7.11 -12.93
N LEU A 34 4.28 -5.79 -13.00
CA LEU A 34 3.12 -5.21 -13.67
C LEU A 34 3.45 -4.58 -15.03
N ARG A 35 4.66 -4.80 -15.58
CA ARG A 35 5.09 -4.18 -16.85
C ARG A 35 4.12 -4.48 -17.99
N GLU A 36 3.61 -5.71 -18.01
CA GLU A 36 2.73 -6.24 -19.06
C GLU A 36 1.25 -6.21 -18.66
N LEU A 37 0.86 -5.45 -17.63
CA LEU A 37 -0.52 -5.38 -17.11
C LEU A 37 -1.60 -5.18 -18.19
N ASP A 38 -1.31 -4.40 -19.23
CA ASP A 38 -2.27 -4.10 -20.32
C ASP A 38 -2.18 -5.07 -21.50
N SER A 39 -1.22 -5.99 -21.46
CA SER A 39 -1.07 -7.01 -22.49
C SER A 39 -2.18 -8.06 -22.36
N PRO A 40 -2.85 -8.43 -23.47
CA PRO A 40 -3.84 -9.50 -23.46
C PRO A 40 -3.24 -10.88 -23.14
N GLY A 41 -1.92 -11.03 -23.23
CA GLY A 41 -1.19 -12.25 -22.86
C GLY A 41 -0.65 -12.27 -21.43
N TRP A 42 -0.94 -11.26 -20.61
CA TRP A 42 -0.43 -11.20 -19.25
C TRP A 42 -1.08 -12.27 -18.36
N ASN A 43 -0.24 -13.14 -17.80
CA ASN A 43 -0.68 -14.27 -16.98
C ASN A 43 0.02 -14.23 -15.61
N PRO A 44 -0.48 -13.43 -14.66
CA PRO A 44 0.11 -13.34 -13.33
C PRO A 44 -0.03 -14.66 -12.56
N THR A 45 0.91 -14.91 -11.65
CA THR A 45 0.82 -16.06 -10.74
C THR A 45 -0.28 -15.84 -9.69
N ALA A 46 -0.73 -16.93 -9.06
CA ALA A 46 -1.67 -16.86 -7.95
C ALA A 46 -1.14 -16.01 -6.77
N ASP A 47 0.18 -16.04 -6.52
CA ASP A 47 0.81 -15.18 -5.49
C ASP A 47 0.70 -13.70 -5.84
N THR A 48 0.92 -13.34 -7.11
CA THR A 48 0.75 -11.95 -7.58
C THR A 48 -0.68 -11.48 -7.39
N LEU A 49 -1.66 -12.29 -7.77
CA LEU A 49 -3.08 -11.96 -7.59
C LEU A 49 -3.43 -11.77 -6.12
N ARG A 50 -2.99 -12.67 -5.24
CA ARG A 50 -3.21 -12.57 -3.79
C ARG A 50 -2.61 -11.30 -3.19
N LYS A 51 -1.40 -10.93 -3.61
CA LYS A 51 -0.72 -9.71 -3.15
C LYS A 51 -1.45 -8.43 -3.60
N LEU A 52 -1.90 -8.38 -4.85
CA LEU A 52 -2.70 -7.26 -5.37
C LEU A 52 -4.07 -7.15 -4.68
N GLU A 53 -4.72 -8.30 -4.43
CA GLU A 53 -5.99 -8.36 -3.72
C GLU A 53 -5.85 -7.90 -2.27
N ASN A 54 -4.81 -8.38 -1.58
CA ASN A 54 -4.49 -7.92 -0.23
C ASN A 54 -4.20 -6.42 -0.21
N TRP A 55 -3.41 -5.91 -1.16
CA TRP A 55 -3.13 -4.48 -1.25
C TRP A 55 -4.44 -3.69 -1.40
N LEU A 56 -5.28 -4.00 -2.40
CA LEU A 56 -6.58 -3.36 -2.61
C LEU A 56 -7.56 -3.46 -1.42
N ALA A 57 -7.49 -4.55 -0.66
CA ALA A 57 -8.32 -4.73 0.53
C ALA A 57 -7.85 -3.87 1.71
N ASN A 58 -6.56 -3.52 1.75
CA ASN A 58 -5.98 -2.65 2.77
C ASN A 58 -5.87 -1.18 2.30
N ASP A 59 -6.03 -0.89 1.01
CA ASP A 59 -5.95 0.43 0.37
C ASP A 59 -7.18 1.33 0.64
N SER A 60 -7.72 1.29 1.87
CA SER A 60 -8.66 2.32 2.32
C SER A 60 -7.95 3.60 2.77
N ASP A 61 -6.61 3.61 2.86
CA ASP A 61 -5.80 4.79 3.09
C ASP A 61 -4.40 4.60 2.50
N VAL A 62 -4.10 5.27 1.37
CA VAL A 62 -2.79 5.19 0.72
C VAL A 62 -1.85 6.22 1.33
N SER A 63 -1.56 6.01 2.60
CA SER A 63 -0.30 6.44 3.19
C SER A 63 0.09 5.38 4.22
N PRO A 64 1.28 4.75 4.10
CA PRO A 64 1.80 3.90 5.17
C PRO A 64 2.05 4.69 6.47
N MET A 65 1.95 6.02 6.41
CA MET A 65 2.04 6.92 7.55
C MET A 65 0.67 7.46 7.91
N ALA A 66 0.29 7.30 9.18
CA ALA A 66 -0.86 7.99 9.74
C ALA A 66 -0.61 9.50 9.74
N SER A 67 -1.64 10.28 9.41
CA SER A 67 -1.65 11.72 9.61
C SER A 67 -1.55 12.06 11.10
N PRO A 68 -1.04 13.26 11.45
CA PRO A 68 -1.06 13.74 12.83
C PRO A 68 -2.45 13.69 13.46
N GLU A 69 -3.50 14.00 12.70
CA GLU A 69 -4.89 13.98 13.15
C GLU A 69 -5.35 12.58 13.56
N GLU A 70 -4.99 11.54 12.78
CA GLU A 70 -5.29 10.14 13.11
C GLU A 70 -4.54 9.68 14.36
N ILE A 71 -3.27 10.05 14.50
CA ILE A 71 -2.47 9.74 15.69
C ILE A 71 -3.10 10.37 16.94
N ILE A 72 -3.53 11.64 16.85
CA ILE A 72 -4.20 12.35 17.95
C ILE A 72 -5.53 11.68 18.31
N ALA A 73 -6.29 11.18 17.32
CA ALA A 73 -7.57 10.51 17.56
C ALA A 73 -7.41 9.11 18.19
N GLU A 74 -6.35 8.38 17.83
CA GLU A 74 -6.09 7.01 18.28
C GLU A 74 -5.28 6.92 19.58
N ALA A 75 -4.46 7.93 19.90
CA ALA A 75 -3.66 7.95 21.12
C ALA A 75 -4.48 7.82 22.42
N PRO A 76 -5.66 8.46 22.59
CA PRO A 76 -6.53 8.26 23.76
C PRO A 76 -7.06 6.84 23.91
N ASN A 77 -7.13 6.08 22.80
CA ASN A 77 -7.52 4.67 22.81
C ASN A 77 -6.35 3.75 23.18
N GLY A 78 -5.18 4.31 23.53
CA GLY A 78 -3.99 3.56 23.91
C GLY A 78 -3.26 2.92 22.72
N ARG A 79 -3.52 3.38 21.49
CA ARG A 79 -2.83 2.85 20.31
C ARG A 79 -1.37 3.30 20.32
N MET A 80 -0.44 2.34 20.31
CA MET A 80 0.98 2.62 20.15
C MET A 80 1.29 3.03 18.72
N PHE A 81 2.22 3.97 18.54
CA PHE A 81 2.70 4.43 17.24
C PHE A 81 4.19 4.76 17.30
N ILE A 82 4.83 4.77 16.13
CA ILE A 82 6.22 5.20 15.97
C ILE A 82 6.18 6.54 15.25
N LEU A 83 6.78 7.57 15.86
CA LEU A 83 6.98 8.85 15.20
C LEU A 83 8.31 8.80 14.46
N VAL A 84 8.29 8.97 13.14
CA VAL A 84 9.47 8.93 12.29
C VAL A 84 9.88 10.37 11.95
N ASP A 85 11.18 10.69 12.10
CA ASP A 85 11.71 12.04 11.81
C ASP A 85 11.87 12.32 10.29
N ASP A 86 12.18 11.29 9.50
CA ASP A 86 12.38 11.35 8.05
C ASP A 86 11.82 10.08 7.39
N GLU A 87 10.91 10.25 6.44
CA GLU A 87 10.17 9.16 5.78
C GLU A 87 11.07 8.19 5.01
N ASP A 88 12.27 8.61 4.60
CA ASP A 88 13.21 7.81 3.82
C ASP A 88 14.22 7.03 4.70
N ARG A 89 14.22 7.23 6.02
CA ARG A 89 15.23 6.64 6.93
C ARG A 89 14.67 5.43 7.67
N GLU A 90 15.22 4.25 7.37
CA GLU A 90 14.89 3.02 8.08
C GLU A 90 15.54 2.98 9.49
N ASN A 91 14.77 2.55 10.49
CA ASN A 91 15.19 2.32 11.88
C ASN A 91 15.51 3.58 12.71
N GLU A 92 14.90 4.71 12.37
CA GLU A 92 14.94 5.93 13.19
C GLU A 92 13.54 6.40 13.55
N GLY A 93 13.36 6.83 14.79
CA GLY A 93 12.09 7.29 15.32
C GLY A 93 11.88 6.95 16.78
N ASP A 94 10.83 7.53 17.35
CA ASP A 94 10.45 7.33 18.73
C ASP A 94 9.27 6.38 18.84
N LEU A 95 9.40 5.33 19.66
CA LEU A 95 8.27 4.48 20.03
C LEU A 95 7.46 5.18 21.12
N ILE A 96 6.22 5.55 20.80
CA ILE A 96 5.30 6.19 21.72
C ILE A 96 4.28 5.17 22.23
N ILE A 97 4.20 5.07 23.56
CA ILE A 97 3.19 4.30 24.28
C ILE A 97 2.36 5.33 25.06
N PRO A 98 1.14 5.66 24.61
CA PRO A 98 0.28 6.57 25.35
C PRO A 98 0.00 6.01 26.74
N ALA A 99 0.24 6.82 27.77
CA ALA A 99 -0.24 6.55 29.11
C ALA A 99 -1.56 7.30 29.31
N GLN A 100 -2.53 6.64 29.94
CA GLN A 100 -3.73 7.30 30.47
C GLN A 100 -3.42 7.99 31.80
#